data_AF-A0A7X9FY92-F1
#
_entry.id   AF-A0A7X9FY92-F1
#
_cell.length_a   1.000
_cell.length_b   1.000
_cell.length_c   1.000
_cell.angle_alpha   90.00
_cell.angle_beta   90.00
_cell.angle_gamma   90.00
#
_symmetry.space_group_name_H-M   'P 1'
#
loop_
_entity.id
_entity.type
_entity.pdbx_description
1 polymer ?
#
loop_
_entity_poly.entity_id
_entity_poly.type
_entity_poly.pdbx_seq_one_letter_code
_entity_poly.pdbx_strand_id
1 'polypeptide(L)' 'RQFCLIEAEGQRLLETAMKRFQFSARAYDRILKVARTIADLAGEEKLSAAAIAEAVQYRMLDIR' A
#
# COMPACT_ATOMS: atom_id res chain seq x y z
N ARG A 1 -1.56 -15.83 -8.78
CA ARG A 1 -1.61 -14.51 -8.11
C ARG A 1 -3.04 -14.34 -7.62
N GLN A 2 -3.29 -14.48 -6.31
CA GLN A 2 -4.57 -14.02 -5.76
C GLN A 2 -4.59 -12.49 -5.92
N PHE A 3 -5.70 -11.89 -6.32
CA PHE A 3 -5.83 -10.44 -6.44
C PHE A 3 -6.57 -9.96 -5.20
N CYS A 4 -5.87 -9.43 -4.20
CA CYS A 4 -6.55 -8.75 -3.09
C CYS A 4 -7.15 -7.47 -3.65
N LEU A 5 -8.45 -7.29 -3.43
CA LEU A 5 -9.16 -6.09 -3.86
C LEU A 5 -8.73 -4.92 -2.97
N ILE A 6 -8.36 -3.82 -3.59
CA ILE A 6 -8.08 -2.56 -2.88
C ILE A 6 -9.41 -1.87 -2.62
N GLU A 7 -9.64 -1.49 -1.38
CA GLU A 7 -10.80 -0.68 -1.05
C GLU A 7 -10.65 0.73 -1.63
N ALA A 8 -11.76 1.37 -1.99
CA ALA A 8 -11.73 2.67 -2.66
C ALA A 8 -10.95 3.73 -1.87
N GLU A 9 -10.98 3.67 -0.53
CA GLU A 9 -10.20 4.55 0.35
C GLU A 9 -8.70 4.27 0.27
N GLY A 10 -8.30 2.99 0.30
CA GLY A 10 -6.91 2.57 0.15
C GLY A 10 -6.34 2.98 -1.21
N GLN A 11 -7.14 2.88 -2.28
CA GLN A 11 -6.73 3.32 -3.60
C GLN A 11 -6.51 4.84 -3.66
N ARG A 12 -7.44 5.64 -3.12
CA ARG A 12 -7.27 7.10 -3.04
C ARG A 12 -6.05 7.52 -2.22
N LEU A 13 -5.79 6.82 -1.12
CA LEU A 13 -4.62 7.07 -0.27
C LEU A 13 -3.32 6.76 -1.04
N LEU A 14 -3.27 5.63 -1.74
CA LEU A 14 -2.14 5.22 -2.55
C LEU A 14 -1.85 6.24 -3.65
N GLU A 15 -2.87 6.65 -4.42
CA GLU A 15 -2.73 7.66 -5.48
C GLU A 15 -2.22 8.99 -4.93
N THR A 16 -2.72 9.41 -3.76
CA THR A 16 -2.29 10.65 -3.10
C THR A 16 -0.83 10.55 -2.65
N ALA A 17 -0.45 9.43 -2.04
CA ALA A 17 0.93 9.17 -1.61
C ALA A 17 1.89 9.15 -2.81
N MET A 18 1.51 8.49 -3.90
CA MET A 18 2.29 8.42 -5.12
C MET A 18 2.60 9.82 -5.68
N LYS A 19 1.59 10.69 -5.74
CA LYS A 19 1.76 12.09 -6.19
C LYS A 19 2.58 12.92 -5.20
N ARG A 20 2.28 12.82 -3.90
CA ARG A 20 2.92 13.64 -2.85
C ARG A 20 4.40 13.33 -2.68
N PHE A 21 4.78 12.05 -2.72
CA PHE A 21 6.16 11.61 -2.49
C PHE A 21 6.93 11.30 -3.78
N GLN A 22 6.34 11.61 -4.94
CA GLN A 22 6.92 11.38 -6.27
C GLN A 22 7.45 9.95 -6.43
N PHE A 23 6.70 8.99 -5.92
CA PHE A 23 7.07 7.59 -5.97
C PHE A 23 6.98 7.06 -7.41
N SER A 24 7.93 6.19 -7.78
CA SER A 24 7.92 5.53 -9.08
C SER A 24 6.91 4.38 -9.13
N ALA A 25 6.57 3.91 -10.33
CA ALA A 25 5.75 2.71 -10.50
C ALA A 25 6.29 1.48 -9.73
N ARG A 26 7.63 1.37 -9.59
CA ARG A 26 8.25 0.32 -8.76
C ARG A 26 7.93 0.46 -7.27
N ALA A 27 7.80 1.69 -6.78
CA ALA A 27 7.39 1.93 -5.40
C ALA A 27 5.90 1.59 -5.20
N TYR A 28 5.04 1.86 -6.18
CA TYR A 28 3.65 1.39 -6.17
C TYR A 28 3.55 -0.13 -5.96
N ASP A 29 4.27 -0.90 -6.78
CA ASP A 29 4.28 -2.37 -6.67
C ASP A 29 4.79 -2.85 -5.30
N ARG A 30 5.84 -2.20 -4.78
CA ARG A 30 6.37 -2.53 -3.44
C ARG A 30 5.38 -2.21 -2.34
N ILE A 31 4.72 -1.05 -2.39
CA ILE A 31 3.71 -0.66 -1.41
C ILE A 31 2.55 -1.66 -1.42
N LEU A 32 2.05 -2.06 -2.60
CA LEU A 32 1.01 -3.07 -2.68
C LEU A 32 1.45 -4.43 -2.12
N LYS A 33 2.69 -4.83 -2.36
CA LYS A 33 3.23 -6.09 -1.83
C LYS A 33 3.30 -6.07 -0.30
N VAL A 34 3.76 -4.97 0.28
CA VAL A 34 3.86 -4.82 1.75
C VAL A 34 2.47 -4.69 2.38
N ALA A 35 1.59 -3.87 1.80
CA ALA A 35 0.20 -3.72 2.25
C ALA A 35 -0.53 -5.06 2.26
N ARG A 36 -0.26 -5.91 1.27
CA ARG A 36 -0.78 -7.27 1.23
C ARG A 36 -0.26 -8.12 2.37
N THR A 37 1.04 -8.10 2.65
CA THR A 37 1.57 -8.82 3.79
C THR A 37 0.94 -8.34 5.10
N ILE A 38 0.69 -7.04 5.26
CA ILE A 38 0.00 -6.49 6.43
C ILE A 38 -1.44 -7.00 6.53
N ALA A 39 -2.21 -6.95 5.43
CA ALA A 39 -3.58 -7.46 5.39
C ALA A 39 -3.63 -8.98 5.65
N ASP A 40 -2.72 -9.75 5.05
CA ASP A 40 -2.59 -11.19 5.27
C ASP A 40 -2.31 -11.50 6.74
N LEU A 41 -1.45 -10.71 7.41
CA LEU A 41 -1.16 -10.84 8.85
C LEU A 41 -2.34 -10.42 9.74
N ALA A 42 -3.14 -9.46 9.29
CA ALA A 42 -4.37 -9.03 9.97
C ALA A 42 -5.57 -9.97 9.73
N GLY A 43 -5.45 -10.94 8.81
CA GLY A 43 -6.56 -11.80 8.40
C GLY A 43 -7.60 -11.09 7.54
N GLU A 44 -7.23 -9.97 6.90
CA GLU A 44 -8.10 -9.19 6.02
C GLU A 44 -8.01 -9.69 4.57
N GLU A 45 -9.16 -9.99 3.94
CA GLU A 45 -9.19 -10.38 2.52
C GLU A 45 -8.97 -9.20 1.56
N LYS A 46 -9.23 -7.97 2.02
CA LYS A 46 -9.15 -6.74 1.24
C LYS A 46 -8.01 -5.87 1.75
N LEU A 47 -7.45 -5.06 0.85
CA LEU A 47 -6.47 -4.04 1.22
C LEU A 47 -7.21 -2.81 1.75
N SER A 48 -7.30 -2.72 3.07
CA SER A 48 -7.83 -1.57 3.78
C SER A 48 -6.93 -0.33 3.63
N ALA A 49 -7.50 0.85 3.86
CA ALA A 49 -6.73 2.08 3.89
C ALA A 49 -5.61 2.06 4.95
N ALA A 50 -5.82 1.34 6.06
CA ALA A 50 -4.83 1.16 7.12
C ALA A 50 -3.58 0.40 6.62
N ALA A 51 -3.78 -0.76 5.98
CA ALA A 51 -2.69 -1.55 5.42
C ALA A 51 -1.88 -0.79 4.37
N ILE A 52 -2.55 0.01 3.53
CA ILE A 52 -1.87 0.87 2.54
C ILE A 52 -1.09 2.00 3.25
N ALA A 53 -1.70 2.66 4.25
CA ALA A 53 -1.04 3.74 4.98
C ALA A 53 0.24 3.28 5.68
N GLU A 54 0.20 2.10 6.30
CA GLU A 54 1.35 1.51 6.97
C GLU A 54 2.43 1.10 5.96
N ALA A 55 2.06 0.49 4.83
CA ALA A 55 3.00 0.18 3.75
C ALA A 55 3.68 1.41 3.15
N VAL A 56 2.94 2.52 3.01
CA VAL A 56 3.47 3.81 2.58
C VAL A 56 4.48 4.36 3.59
N GLN A 57 4.20 4.24 4.90
CA GLN A 57 5.12 4.66 5.96
C GLN A 57 6.41 3.85 5.94
N TYR A 58 6.33 2.52 5.81
CA TYR A 58 7.52 1.68 5.65
C TYR A 58 8.35 2.10 4.44
N ARG A 59 7.71 2.45 3.32
CA ARG A 59 8.43 2.91 2.14
C ARG A 59 9.16 4.24 2.35
N MET A 60 8.58 5.16 3.12
CA MET A 60 9.25 6.41 3.48
C MET A 60 10.48 6.19 4.36
N LEU A 61 10.41 5.22 5.28
CA LEU A 61 11.54 4.85 6.13
C LEU A 61 12.69 4.20 5.33
N ASP A 62 12.36 3.36 4.33
CA ASP A 62 13.34 2.68 3.47
C ASP A 62 14.08 3.60 2.48
N ILE A 63 13.56 4.82 2.23
CA ILE A 63 14.20 5.80 1.33
C ILE A 63 15.10 6.78 2.13
N ARG A 64 14.96 6.81 3.45
CA ARG A 64 15.67 7.74 4.33
C ARG A 64 16.98 7.14 4.82
#